data_AF-A0A316Y9L8-F1
#
_entry.id   AF-A0A316Y9L8-F1
#
_cell.length_a   1.000
_cell.length_b   1.000
_cell.length_c   1.000
_cell.angle_alpha   90.00
_cell.angle_beta   90.00
_cell.angle_gamma   90.00
#
_symmetry.space_group_name_H-M   'P 1'
#
loop_
_entity.id
_entity.type
_entity.pdbx_description
1 polymer ?
#
loop_
_entity_poly.entity_id
_entity_poly.type
_entity_poly.pdbx_seq_one_letter_code
_entity_poly.pdbx_strand_id
1 'polypeptide(L)'
;MGFGLRTQQSSQQYLRERHSEAAVLSRSYLNALSLRHAIPPWPSPGIQELAFPCIILEAKSDSQPLFYAENQAAGGTATCLKMIERLEEVYFNTNGQRFSPLSVLAICSEGPTFAILIAFQGDISDASIAQNIHLVTIWKGDITDHWNLFLLLLLSKRASSWVEERFRPSVVAMLEGLRKVV
;
A
#
# COMPACT_ATOMS: atom_id res chain seq x y z
N MET A 1 21.28 -33.94 52.09
CA MET A 1 21.01 -34.34 50.70
C MET A 1 19.88 -33.47 50.18
N GLY A 2 20.16 -32.49 49.32
CA GLY A 2 19.15 -31.61 48.74
C GLY A 2 18.78 -32.08 47.34
N PHE A 3 17.52 -32.48 47.14
CA PHE A 3 16.97 -32.76 45.81
C PHE A 3 16.32 -31.49 45.27
N GLY A 4 16.92 -30.94 44.22
CA GLY A 4 16.41 -29.79 43.49
C GLY A 4 15.26 -30.18 42.56
N LEU A 5 14.08 -29.62 42.83
CA LEU A 5 12.95 -29.59 41.90
C LEU A 5 12.84 -28.15 41.36
N ARG A 6 13.53 -27.85 40.25
CA ARG A 6 13.37 -26.52 39.61
C ARG A 6 13.74 -26.54 38.13
N THR A 7 12.91 -27.14 37.26
CA THR A 7 13.08 -26.98 35.80
C THR A 7 11.85 -27.25 34.92
N GLN A 8 10.62 -27.35 35.45
CA GLN A 8 9.42 -27.53 34.60
C GLN A 8 8.54 -26.28 34.43
N GLN A 9 8.74 -25.22 35.21
CA GLN A 9 7.92 -24.01 35.10
C GLN A 9 8.29 -23.11 33.91
N SER A 10 9.57 -23.11 33.50
CA SER A 10 10.03 -22.26 32.39
C SER A 10 9.39 -22.66 31.06
N SER A 11 9.38 -23.93 30.69
CA SER A 11 8.86 -24.38 29.39
C SER A 11 7.36 -24.09 29.19
N GLN A 12 6.56 -24.20 30.26
CA GLN A 12 5.13 -23.87 30.21
C GLN A 12 4.86 -22.36 30.22
N GLN A 13 5.69 -21.56 30.90
CA GLN A 13 5.62 -20.09 30.81
C GLN A 13 6.00 -19.60 29.41
N TYR A 14 7.09 -20.11 28.82
CA TYR A 14 7.50 -19.77 27.45
C TYR A 14 6.43 -20.14 26.41
N LEU A 15 5.76 -21.30 26.55
CA LEU A 15 4.66 -21.69 25.67
C LEU A 15 3.41 -20.82 25.87
N ARG A 16 3.10 -20.43 27.12
CA ARG A 16 1.97 -19.52 27.42
C ARG A 16 2.24 -18.09 26.94
N GLU A 17 3.46 -17.60 27.07
CA GLU A 17 3.88 -16.30 26.54
C GLU A 17 3.79 -16.28 25.02
N ARG A 18 4.26 -17.33 24.31
CA ARG A 18 4.02 -17.45 22.86
C ARG A 18 2.55 -17.54 22.48
N HIS A 19 1.73 -18.26 23.23
CA HIS A 19 0.28 -18.32 22.99
C HIS A 19 -0.40 -16.96 23.25
N SER A 20 0.09 -16.18 24.21
CA SER A 20 -0.38 -14.83 24.51
C SER A 20 0.10 -13.81 23.47
N GLU A 21 1.33 -13.90 23.00
CA GLU A 21 1.87 -13.08 21.90
C GLU A 21 1.18 -13.41 20.57
N ALA A 22 0.88 -14.69 20.31
CA ALA A 22 0.11 -15.12 19.14
C ALA A 22 -1.37 -14.68 19.18
N ALA A 23 -1.94 -14.41 20.36
CA ALA A 23 -3.29 -13.87 20.48
C ALA A 23 -3.39 -12.45 19.91
N VAL A 24 -2.32 -11.65 20.04
CA VAL A 24 -2.22 -10.26 19.53
C VAL A 24 -2.19 -10.20 18.00
N LEU A 25 -1.81 -11.29 17.33
CA LEU A 25 -1.82 -11.42 15.86
C LEU A 25 -2.82 -12.48 15.36
N SER A 26 -3.77 -12.89 16.20
CA SER A 26 -4.78 -13.86 15.79
C SER A 26 -5.62 -13.33 14.63
N ARG A 27 -6.00 -14.19 13.68
CA ARG A 27 -6.77 -13.78 12.50
C ARG A 27 -8.11 -13.14 12.85
N SER A 28 -8.76 -13.61 13.92
CA SER A 28 -9.97 -13.00 14.47
C SER A 28 -9.75 -11.57 14.94
N TYR A 29 -8.63 -11.30 15.61
CA TYR A 29 -8.26 -9.95 16.04
C TYR A 29 -7.90 -9.03 14.86
N LEU A 30 -7.11 -9.52 13.90
CA LEU A 30 -6.73 -8.75 12.70
C LEU A 30 -7.95 -8.41 11.82
N ASN A 31 -8.89 -9.35 11.68
CA ASN A 31 -10.17 -9.09 10.99
C ASN A 31 -11.01 -8.04 11.74
N ALA A 32 -11.06 -8.11 13.08
CA ALA A 32 -11.77 -7.13 13.89
C ALA A 32 -11.13 -5.73 13.80
N LEU A 33 -9.80 -5.64 13.68
CA LEU A 33 -9.08 -4.37 13.47
C LEU A 33 -9.40 -3.76 12.10
N SER A 34 -9.43 -4.57 11.03
CA SER A 34 -9.83 -4.09 9.69
C SER A 34 -11.21 -3.45 9.72
N LEU A 35 -12.20 -4.13 10.33
CA LEU A 35 -13.57 -3.63 10.47
C LEU A 35 -13.66 -2.35 11.32
N ARG A 36 -12.91 -2.27 12.44
CA ARG A 36 -12.93 -1.11 13.35
C ARG A 36 -12.28 0.14 12.78
N HIS A 37 -11.24 -0.02 11.96
CA HIS A 37 -10.50 1.11 11.40
C HIS A 37 -11.04 1.58 10.04
N ALA A 38 -12.18 1.02 9.60
CA ALA A 38 -12.72 1.24 8.27
C ALA A 38 -11.64 1.09 7.18
N ILE A 39 -10.65 0.21 7.42
CA ILE A 39 -9.77 -0.27 6.37
C ILE A 39 -10.74 -1.07 5.52
N PRO A 40 -11.18 -0.56 4.35
CA PRO A 40 -12.24 -1.22 3.62
C PRO A 40 -11.71 -2.61 3.24
N PRO A 41 -12.55 -3.59 2.94
CA PRO A 41 -12.10 -4.93 2.56
C PRO A 41 -11.34 -4.84 1.23
N TRP A 42 -10.09 -4.43 1.31
CA TRP A 42 -9.17 -4.26 0.21
C TRP A 42 -8.33 -5.53 0.22
N PRO A 43 -8.39 -6.33 -0.85
CA PRO A 43 -9.08 -6.11 -2.12
C PRO A 43 -10.53 -6.64 -2.11
N SER A 44 -11.39 -6.02 -2.92
CA SER A 44 -12.59 -6.69 -3.43
C SER A 44 -12.17 -7.65 -4.57
N PRO A 45 -12.58 -8.93 -4.55
CA PRO A 45 -12.18 -9.87 -5.59
C PRO A 45 -12.79 -9.49 -6.96
N GLY A 46 -11.94 -9.30 -7.98
CA GLY A 46 -12.36 -9.27 -9.38
C GLY A 46 -12.81 -7.93 -9.95
N ILE A 47 -12.60 -6.80 -9.26
CA ILE A 47 -12.90 -5.46 -9.77
C ILE A 47 -11.62 -4.61 -9.74
N GLN A 48 -11.31 -3.96 -10.87
CA GLN A 48 -10.31 -2.89 -10.90
C GLN A 48 -10.91 -1.67 -10.17
N GLU A 49 -10.51 -1.45 -8.92
CA GLU A 49 -10.97 -0.30 -8.14
C GLU A 49 -9.94 0.82 -8.20
N LEU A 50 -10.33 1.94 -8.82
CA LEU A 50 -9.64 3.22 -8.72
C LEU A 50 -10.15 3.94 -7.48
N ALA A 51 -9.45 3.77 -6.36
CA ALA A 51 -9.70 4.62 -5.19
C ALA A 51 -8.91 5.92 -5.38
N PHE A 52 -9.65 6.99 -5.70
CA PHE A 52 -9.24 8.42 -5.67
C PHE A 52 -7.79 8.66 -6.14
N PRO A 53 -7.56 9.21 -7.34
CA PRO A 53 -6.49 8.86 -8.30
C PRO A 53 -5.05 8.62 -7.75
N CYS A 54 -4.87 7.69 -6.82
CA CYS A 54 -3.59 7.46 -6.13
C CYS A 54 -3.41 6.03 -5.65
N ILE A 55 -4.47 5.21 -5.65
CA ILE A 55 -4.34 3.77 -5.43
C ILE A 55 -4.99 3.00 -6.58
N ILE A 56 -4.19 2.15 -7.22
CA ILE A 56 -4.61 1.17 -8.21
C ILE A 56 -4.74 -0.19 -7.54
N LEU A 57 -5.92 -0.81 -7.63
CA LEU A 57 -6.16 -2.17 -7.17
C LEU A 57 -6.28 -3.13 -8.37
N GLU A 58 -5.45 -4.17 -8.41
CA GLU A 58 -5.53 -5.24 -9.42
C GLU A 58 -5.57 -6.61 -8.74
N ALA A 59 -6.78 -7.14 -8.55
CA ALA A 59 -6.99 -8.46 -7.98
C ALA A 59 -7.25 -9.49 -9.08
N LYS A 60 -6.43 -10.54 -9.14
CA LYS A 60 -6.64 -11.69 -10.04
C LYS A 60 -7.01 -12.94 -9.25
N SER A 61 -7.84 -13.78 -9.87
CA SER A 61 -8.14 -15.12 -9.36
C SER A 61 -6.92 -16.03 -9.42
N ASP A 62 -6.89 -17.10 -8.62
CA ASP A 62 -5.83 -18.13 -8.57
C ASP A 62 -5.44 -18.76 -9.92
N SER A 63 -6.27 -18.58 -10.95
CA SER A 63 -6.02 -19.09 -12.31
C SER A 63 -5.07 -18.21 -13.14
N GLN A 64 -4.68 -17.03 -12.64
CA GLN A 64 -3.87 -16.06 -13.38
C GLN A 64 -2.64 -15.64 -12.56
N PRO A 65 -1.42 -15.76 -13.13
CA PRO A 65 -0.20 -15.31 -12.48
C PRO A 65 -0.26 -13.86 -11.99
N LEU A 66 0.28 -13.61 -10.79
CA LEU A 66 0.40 -12.27 -10.18
C LEU A 66 1.10 -11.27 -11.10
N PHE A 67 2.01 -11.75 -11.96
CA PHE A 67 2.66 -10.94 -12.99
C PHE A 67 1.67 -10.20 -13.89
N TYR A 68 0.51 -10.79 -14.21
CA TYR A 68 -0.52 -10.09 -14.98
C TYR A 68 -1.18 -8.96 -14.19
N ALA A 69 -1.39 -9.16 -12.89
CA ALA A 69 -1.88 -8.11 -12.00
C ALA A 69 -0.85 -6.97 -11.87
N GLU A 70 0.43 -7.31 -11.69
CA GLU A 70 1.55 -6.37 -11.62
C GLU A 70 1.67 -5.54 -12.91
N ASN A 71 1.55 -6.17 -14.09
CA ASN A 71 1.59 -5.46 -15.38
C ASN A 71 0.41 -4.52 -15.61
N GLN A 72 -0.81 -4.94 -15.25
CA GLN A 72 -1.98 -4.08 -15.36
C GLN A 72 -1.88 -2.90 -14.39
N ALA A 73 -1.41 -3.15 -13.17
CA ALA A 73 -1.13 -2.11 -12.21
C ALA A 73 -0.04 -1.15 -12.70
N ALA A 74 1.00 -1.63 -13.39
CA ALA A 74 2.02 -0.77 -14.00
C ALA A 74 1.40 0.19 -15.04
N GLY A 75 0.54 -0.31 -15.92
CA GLY A 75 -0.16 0.52 -16.90
C GLY A 75 -1.10 1.56 -16.25
N GLY A 76 -1.86 1.14 -15.24
CA GLY A 76 -2.77 2.00 -14.48
C GLY A 76 -2.02 3.10 -13.71
N THR A 77 -0.97 2.72 -12.98
CA THR A 77 -0.15 3.66 -12.20
C THR A 77 0.56 4.67 -13.09
N ALA A 78 1.08 4.25 -14.25
CA ALA A 78 1.68 5.15 -15.21
C ALA A 78 0.68 6.18 -15.78
N THR A 79 -0.56 5.75 -16.03
CA THR A 79 -1.62 6.63 -16.48
C THR A 79 -2.00 7.66 -15.41
N CYS A 80 -2.16 7.22 -14.16
CA CYS A 80 -2.46 8.11 -13.03
C CYS A 80 -1.33 9.10 -12.77
N LEU A 81 -0.06 8.67 -12.79
CA LEU A 81 1.08 9.57 -12.62
C LEU A 81 1.07 10.70 -13.66
N LYS A 82 0.88 10.37 -14.94
CA LYS A 82 0.79 11.37 -16.01
C LYS A 82 -0.36 12.36 -15.81
N MET A 83 -1.51 11.91 -15.29
CA MET A 83 -2.63 12.80 -14.98
C MET A 83 -2.27 13.79 -13.87
N ILE A 84 -1.62 13.33 -12.79
CA ILE A 84 -1.24 14.18 -11.66
C ILE A 84 -0.09 15.12 -12.07
N GLU A 85 0.90 14.63 -12.83
CA GLU A 85 1.98 15.44 -13.41
C GLU A 85 1.42 16.56 -14.27
N ARG A 86 0.43 16.25 -15.13
CA ARG A 86 -0.20 17.27 -15.97
C ARG A 86 -0.95 18.30 -15.13
N LEU A 87 -1.63 17.88 -14.07
CA LEU A 87 -2.29 18.79 -13.14
C LEU A 87 -1.28 19.71 -12.44
N GLU A 88 -0.16 19.15 -11.97
CA GLU A 88 0.92 19.92 -11.33
C GLU A 88 1.57 20.90 -12.30
N GLU A 89 1.81 20.50 -13.55
CA GLU A 89 2.37 21.35 -14.59
C GLU A 89 1.47 22.56 -14.89
N VAL A 90 0.16 22.32 -15.05
CA VAL A 90 -0.82 23.40 -15.28
C VAL A 90 -0.88 24.31 -14.05
N TYR A 91 -0.90 23.76 -12.84
CA TYR A 91 -0.86 24.55 -11.60
C TYR A 91 0.41 25.40 -11.49
N PHE A 92 1.57 24.83 -11.77
CA PHE A 92 2.85 25.52 -11.74
C PHE A 92 2.89 26.68 -12.74
N ASN A 93 2.38 26.48 -13.96
CA ASN A 93 2.28 27.52 -14.99
C ASN A 93 1.35 28.69 -14.58
N THR A 94 0.50 28.50 -13.56
CA THR A 94 -0.37 29.53 -12.98
C THR A 94 0.20 30.17 -11.69
N ASN A 95 1.53 30.14 -11.50
CA ASN A 95 2.24 30.58 -10.29
C ASN A 95 2.04 29.68 -9.06
N GLY A 96 1.62 28.43 -9.26
CA GLY A 96 1.59 27.41 -8.21
C GLY A 96 2.98 26.89 -7.84
N GLN A 97 3.07 26.20 -6.70
CA GLN A 97 4.28 25.46 -6.31
C GLN A 97 4.24 24.01 -6.82
N ARG A 98 5.41 23.39 -7.00
CA ARG A 98 5.52 21.95 -7.28
C ARG A 98 5.46 21.14 -5.99
N PHE A 99 4.91 19.94 -6.07
CA PHE A 99 4.73 18.96 -5.00
C PHE A 99 5.59 17.69 -5.16
N SER A 100 6.47 17.63 -6.16
CA SER A 100 7.39 16.53 -6.48
C SER A 100 8.15 15.91 -5.26
N PRO A 101 8.34 14.57 -5.22
CA PRO A 101 7.90 13.60 -6.22
C PRO A 101 6.42 13.24 -6.08
N LEU A 102 5.73 13.17 -7.22
CA LEU A 102 4.39 12.62 -7.29
C LEU A 102 4.48 11.09 -7.25
N SER A 103 3.57 10.45 -6.52
CA SER A 103 3.57 8.99 -6.36
C SER A 103 2.17 8.42 -6.44
N VAL A 104 2.07 7.19 -6.95
CA VAL A 104 0.84 6.41 -7.01
C VAL A 104 1.13 5.04 -6.42
N LEU A 105 0.28 4.58 -5.51
CA LEU A 105 0.37 3.24 -4.93
C LEU A 105 -0.38 2.25 -5.84
N ALA A 106 0.15 1.04 -5.96
CA ALA A 106 -0.53 -0.09 -6.57
C ALA A 106 -0.60 -1.24 -5.57
N ILE A 107 -1.74 -1.93 -5.52
CA ILE A 107 -1.93 -3.14 -4.74
C ILE A 107 -2.41 -4.21 -5.70
N CYS A 108 -1.63 -5.28 -5.82
CA CYS A 108 -1.89 -6.41 -6.70
C CYS A 108 -2.15 -7.66 -5.87
N SER A 109 -2.99 -8.57 -6.37
CA SER A 109 -3.14 -9.89 -5.75
C SER A 109 -3.34 -11.03 -6.75
N GLU A 110 -2.88 -12.21 -6.35
CA GLU A 110 -3.13 -13.53 -6.95
C GLU A 110 -3.53 -14.45 -5.80
N GLY A 111 -4.83 -14.75 -5.68
CA GLY A 111 -5.35 -15.51 -4.55
C GLY A 111 -4.97 -14.87 -3.20
N PRO A 112 -4.31 -15.60 -2.27
CA PRO A 112 -3.85 -15.06 -1.00
C PRO A 112 -2.51 -14.31 -1.10
N THR A 113 -1.85 -14.28 -2.26
CA THR A 113 -0.58 -13.55 -2.41
C THR A 113 -0.86 -12.12 -2.84
N PHE A 114 -0.26 -11.19 -2.11
CA PHE A 114 -0.39 -9.76 -2.34
C PHE A 114 0.96 -9.13 -2.67
N ALA A 115 0.94 -8.07 -3.46
CA ALA A 115 2.07 -7.17 -3.66
C ALA A 115 1.61 -5.72 -3.54
N ILE A 116 2.39 -4.91 -2.83
CA ILE A 116 2.23 -3.45 -2.77
C ILE A 116 3.39 -2.83 -3.50
N LEU A 117 3.08 -1.97 -4.47
CA LEU A 117 4.04 -1.28 -5.32
C LEU A 117 3.83 0.23 -5.20
N ILE A 118 4.90 0.99 -5.40
CA ILE A 118 4.85 2.44 -5.54
C ILE A 118 5.41 2.83 -6.90
N ALA A 119 4.62 3.61 -7.62
CA ALA A 119 5.00 4.24 -8.85
C ALA A 119 5.38 5.69 -8.58
N PHE A 120 6.51 6.15 -9.12
CA PHE A 120 6.94 7.54 -9.04
C PHE A 120 7.83 7.90 -10.23
N GLN A 121 7.94 9.19 -10.51
CA GLN A 121 8.88 9.70 -11.50
C GLN A 121 10.23 9.99 -10.83
N GLY A 122 11.32 9.48 -11.40
CA GLY A 122 12.68 9.72 -10.92
C GLY A 122 13.44 10.66 -11.85
N ASP A 123 14.16 11.63 -11.28
CA ASP A 123 15.17 12.42 -11.98
C ASP A 123 16.50 11.66 -11.94
N ILE A 124 16.70 10.71 -12.87
CA ILE A 124 18.04 10.15 -13.09
C ILE A 124 18.76 11.11 -14.04
N SER A 125 19.86 11.69 -13.56
CA SER A 125 20.68 12.72 -14.23
C SER A 125 21.36 12.28 -15.54
N ASP A 126 20.97 11.14 -16.12
CA ASP A 126 21.46 10.70 -17.43
C ASP A 126 20.50 11.16 -18.51
N ALA A 127 20.92 12.20 -19.23
CA ALA A 127 20.21 12.89 -20.31
C ALA A 127 19.82 12.01 -21.52
N SER A 128 19.98 10.69 -21.44
CA SER A 128 19.66 9.73 -22.50
C SER A 128 18.39 8.92 -22.25
N ILE A 129 17.80 8.99 -21.05
CA ILE A 129 16.58 8.23 -20.72
C ILE A 129 15.53 9.17 -20.13
N ALA A 130 14.72 9.75 -21.03
CA ALA A 130 13.61 10.61 -20.67
C ALA A 130 12.67 9.95 -19.63
N GLN A 131 12.33 10.69 -18.57
CA GLN A 131 11.08 10.56 -17.78
C GLN A 131 10.58 9.11 -17.57
N ASN A 132 11.41 8.23 -17.00
CA ASN A 132 10.95 6.89 -16.69
C ASN A 132 10.10 6.89 -15.42
N ILE A 133 8.87 6.41 -15.56
CA ILE A 133 8.03 6.02 -14.42
C ILE A 133 8.64 4.75 -13.83
N HIS A 134 9.09 4.84 -12.59
CA HIS A 134 9.60 3.71 -11.84
C HIS A 134 8.45 3.07 -11.08
N LEU A 135 8.34 1.73 -11.15
CA LEU A 135 7.44 0.96 -10.33
C LEU A 135 8.28 0.04 -9.43
N VAL A 136 8.19 0.26 -8.12
CA VAL A 136 9.01 -0.44 -7.12
C VAL A 136 8.11 -1.23 -6.19
N THR A 137 8.41 -2.52 -6.02
CA THR A 137 7.73 -3.35 -5.02
C THR A 137 8.19 -2.96 -3.61
N ILE A 138 7.27 -2.50 -2.78
CA ILE A 138 7.50 -2.20 -1.36
C ILE A 138 7.44 -3.49 -0.55
N TRP A 139 6.46 -4.33 -0.84
CA TRP A 139 6.18 -5.55 -0.09
C TRP A 139 5.45 -6.56 -0.95
N LYS A 140 5.71 -7.85 -0.71
CA LYS A 140 5.01 -8.98 -1.32
C LYS A 140 4.91 -10.11 -0.30
N GLY A 141 3.74 -10.72 -0.15
CA GLY A 141 3.53 -11.78 0.83
C GLY A 141 2.19 -12.50 0.72
N ASP A 142 2.15 -13.71 1.24
CA ASP A 142 0.94 -14.55 1.32
C ASP A 142 0.21 -14.32 2.65
N ILE A 143 -1.04 -13.87 2.60
CA ILE A 143 -1.84 -13.49 3.77
C ILE A 143 -2.45 -14.68 4.53
N THR A 144 -2.19 -15.92 4.09
CA THR A 144 -2.44 -17.10 4.92
C THR A 144 -1.53 -17.12 6.15
N ASP A 145 -0.35 -16.50 6.05
CA ASP A 145 0.52 -16.21 7.17
C ASP A 145 0.04 -14.96 7.95
N HIS A 146 -0.03 -15.09 9.27
CA HIS A 146 -0.59 -14.04 10.14
C HIS A 146 0.29 -12.79 10.18
N TRP A 147 1.61 -12.96 10.05
CA TRP A 147 2.54 -11.85 10.02
C TRP A 147 2.41 -11.06 8.71
N ASN A 148 2.28 -11.74 7.58
CA ASN A 148 1.99 -11.11 6.29
C ASN A 148 0.64 -10.39 6.28
N LEU A 149 -0.40 -10.97 6.89
CA LEU A 149 -1.69 -10.29 7.05
C LEU A 149 -1.55 -9.02 7.90
N PHE A 150 -0.81 -9.07 9.02
CA PHE A 150 -0.53 -7.90 9.83
C PHE A 150 0.23 -6.82 9.06
N LEU A 151 1.27 -7.19 8.30
CA LEU A 151 2.03 -6.26 7.46
C LEU A 151 1.16 -5.61 6.38
N LEU A 152 0.30 -6.38 5.72
CA LEU A 152 -0.66 -5.86 4.74
C LEU A 152 -1.58 -4.81 5.38
N LEU A 153 -2.13 -5.10 6.56
CA LEU A 153 -3.00 -4.16 7.28
C LEU A 153 -2.25 -2.89 7.71
N LEU A 154 -1.01 -3.03 8.20
CA LEU A 154 -0.16 -1.89 8.57
C LEU A 154 0.15 -1.00 7.36
N LEU A 155 0.54 -1.61 6.24
CA LEU A 155 0.85 -0.89 5.00
C LEU A 155 -0.41 -0.22 4.42
N SER A 156 -1.55 -0.89 4.45
CA SER A 156 -2.84 -0.33 4.01
C SER A 156 -3.26 0.86 4.88
N LYS A 157 -3.03 0.79 6.20
CA LYS A 157 -3.30 1.91 7.10
C LYS A 157 -2.37 3.09 6.83
N ARG A 158 -1.08 2.84 6.61
CA ARG A 158 -0.10 3.89 6.25
C ARG A 158 -0.42 4.53 4.91
N ALA A 159 -0.79 3.73 3.91
CA ALA A 159 -1.26 4.21 2.62
C ALA A 159 -2.46 5.14 2.79
N SER A 160 -3.48 4.70 3.54
CA SER A 160 -4.68 5.51 3.81
C SER A 160 -4.34 6.85 4.49
N SER A 161 -3.47 6.83 5.52
CA SER A 161 -3.00 8.06 6.17
C SER A 161 -2.25 8.97 5.20
N TRP A 162 -1.36 8.44 4.38
CA TRP A 162 -0.66 9.23 3.36
C TRP A 162 -1.63 9.86 2.35
N VAL A 163 -2.67 9.14 1.94
CA VAL A 163 -3.70 9.68 1.03
C VAL A 163 -4.42 10.87 1.67
N GLU A 164 -4.91 10.72 2.90
CA GLU A 164 -5.70 11.75 3.57
C GLU A 164 -4.86 12.95 4.03
N GLU A 165 -3.64 12.71 4.52
CA GLU A 165 -2.81 13.74 5.14
C GLU A 165 -1.92 14.48 4.12
N ARG A 166 -1.56 13.83 3.00
CA ARG A 166 -0.61 14.39 2.03
C ARG A 166 -1.17 14.47 0.62
N PHE A 167 -1.62 13.35 0.06
CA PHE A 167 -1.99 13.29 -1.36
C PHE A 167 -3.24 14.14 -1.68
N ARG A 168 -4.35 13.88 -0.98
CA ARG A 168 -5.62 14.58 -1.18
C ARG A 168 -5.47 16.09 -0.97
N PRO A 169 -4.87 16.59 0.14
CA PRO A 169 -4.67 18.03 0.32
C PRO A 169 -3.87 18.67 -0.81
N SER A 170 -2.82 18.01 -1.30
CA SER A 170 -2.02 18.51 -2.43
C SER A 170 -2.84 18.63 -3.72
N VAL A 171 -3.59 17.59 -4.09
CA VAL A 171 -4.43 17.62 -5.30
C VAL A 171 -5.54 18.67 -5.19
N VAL A 172 -6.21 18.76 -4.03
CA VAL A 172 -7.24 19.78 -3.78
C VAL A 172 -6.67 21.18 -3.86
N ALA A 173 -5.48 21.42 -3.29
CA ALA A 173 -4.81 22.72 -3.36
C ALA A 173 -4.49 23.13 -4.80
N MET A 174 -4.03 22.19 -5.65
CA MET A 174 -3.80 22.45 -7.07
C MET A 174 -5.10 22.82 -7.79
N LEU A 175 -6.16 22.03 -7.60
CA LEU A 175 -7.46 22.26 -8.25
C LEU A 175 -8.11 23.59 -7.83
N GLU A 176 -8.11 23.89 -6.53
CA GLU A 176 -8.63 25.17 -6.00
C GLU A 176 -7.78 26.36 -6.43
N GLY A 177 -6.46 26.18 -6.56
CA GLY A 177 -5.56 27.18 -7.12
C GLY A 177 -5.91 27.52 -8.56
N LEU A 178 -6.10 26.49 -9.39
CA LEU A 178 -6.48 26.65 -10.79
C LEU A 178 -7.86 27.29 -10.97
N ARG A 179 -8.83 26.95 -10.10
CA ARG A 179 -10.16 27.54 -10.11
C ARG A 179 -10.15 29.07 -9.93
N LYS A 180 -9.18 29.63 -9.22
CA LYS A 180 -9.08 31.08 -8.98
C LYS A 180 -8.49 31.85 -10.16
N VAL A 181 -7.90 31.14 -11.12
CA VAL A 181 -7.20 31.72 -12.28
C VAL A 181 -8.10 31.75 -13.52
N VAL A 182 -9.15 30.90 -13.54
CA VAL A 182 -10.22 30.87 -14.56
C VAL A 182 -11.37 31.77 -14.14
#